data_AF-A0A7X7RZP6-F1
#
_entry.id   AF-A0A7X7RZP6-F1
#
_cell.length_a   1.000
_cell.length_b   1.000
_cell.length_c   1.000
_cell.angle_alpha   90.00
_cell.angle_beta   90.00
_cell.angle_gamma   90.00
#
_symmetry.space_group_name_H-M   'P 1'
#
loop_
_entity.id
_entity.type
_entity.pdbx_description
1 polymer ?
#
loop_
_entity_poly.entity_id
_entity_poly.type
_entity_poly.pdbx_seq_one_letter_code
_entity_poly.pdbx_strand_id
1 'polypeptide(L)'
;MNHTEAMSILKNMKPASDDVQESLEQYTEFNNAADYFICNPDIDAIEPLLRAAATFRFIGVDQKVLSALHAQNVDCVKELLRRYFSSEDVYLRFFALQFARDFPSENMVPILGRLLREYTIQKNYDTEEEDERITILVTLQRLEEKIPGCGADEVIHHIIDFDKKLKKAFEMTLKSENALLQMNRMQCEKEAEDAFMKKDYSRVVAILSSFESSLQPVLLKKLQIARKYMKK
;
A
#
# COMPACT_ATOMS: atom_id res chain seq x y z
N MET A 1 28.54 -27.22 11.48
CA MET A 1 27.81 -26.90 10.24
C MET A 1 28.80 -26.44 9.19
N ASN A 2 28.69 -26.96 7.96
CA ASN A 2 29.47 -26.50 6.80
C ASN A 2 28.60 -25.66 5.84
N HIS A 3 29.22 -25.10 4.78
CA HIS A 3 28.54 -24.25 3.79
C HIS A 3 27.32 -24.93 3.16
N THR A 4 27.51 -26.15 2.64
CA THR A 4 26.45 -26.90 1.97
C THR A 4 25.26 -27.18 2.90
N GLU A 5 25.54 -27.56 4.15
CA GLU A 5 24.52 -27.76 5.18
C GLU A 5 23.76 -26.47 5.47
N ALA A 6 24.46 -25.36 5.75
CA ALA A 6 23.85 -24.07 6.06
C ALA A 6 22.99 -23.57 4.90
N MET A 7 23.50 -23.65 3.66
CA MET A 7 22.76 -23.23 2.47
C MET A 7 21.54 -24.12 2.21
N SER A 8 21.66 -25.42 2.47
CA SER A 8 20.54 -26.37 2.35
C SER A 8 19.44 -26.06 3.37
N ILE A 9 19.79 -25.69 4.60
CA ILE A 9 18.81 -25.28 5.62
C ILE A 9 18.01 -24.07 5.12
N LEU A 10 18.69 -23.00 4.71
CA LEU A 10 18.04 -21.76 4.27
C LEU A 10 17.12 -21.97 3.05
N LYS A 11 17.56 -22.75 2.07
CA LYS A 11 16.80 -23.00 0.84
C LYS A 11 15.57 -23.89 1.05
N ASN A 12 15.60 -24.74 2.06
CA ASN A 12 14.52 -25.69 2.36
C ASN A 12 13.65 -25.26 3.54
N MET A 13 13.86 -24.05 4.07
CA MET A 13 13.06 -23.51 5.16
C MET A 13 11.59 -23.44 4.74
N LYS A 14 10.71 -23.97 5.60
CA LYS A 14 9.26 -23.92 5.40
C LYS A 14 8.66 -22.82 6.27
N PRO A 15 7.43 -22.34 5.94
CA PRO A 15 6.64 -21.56 6.87
C PRO A 15 6.63 -22.19 8.26
N ALA A 16 6.74 -21.35 9.30
CA ALA A 16 6.76 -21.82 10.68
C ALA A 16 5.54 -22.74 10.96
N SER A 17 5.79 -23.89 11.57
CA SER A 17 4.74 -24.82 11.98
C SER A 17 3.85 -24.19 13.07
N ASP A 18 2.57 -24.57 13.08
CA ASP A 18 1.65 -24.26 14.19
C ASP A 18 2.05 -25.02 15.48
N ASP A 19 2.82 -26.10 15.35
CA ASP A 19 3.40 -26.80 16.49
C ASP A 19 4.58 -26.00 17.08
N VAL A 20 4.46 -25.64 18.36
CA VAL A 20 5.43 -24.78 19.04
C VAL A 20 6.82 -25.43 19.10
N GLN A 21 6.91 -26.75 19.28
CA GLN A 21 8.18 -27.44 19.42
C GLN A 21 8.90 -27.52 18.06
N GLU A 22 8.16 -27.90 17.00
CA GLU A 22 8.69 -27.91 15.64
C GLU A 22 9.12 -26.49 15.19
N SER A 23 8.35 -25.47 15.56
CA SER A 23 8.67 -24.07 15.27
C SER A 23 9.96 -23.59 15.96
N LEU A 24 10.19 -24.02 17.21
CA LEU A 24 11.44 -23.74 17.95
C LEU A 24 12.64 -24.46 17.33
N GLU A 25 12.46 -25.68 16.85
CA GLU A 25 13.51 -26.45 16.16
C GLU A 25 13.88 -25.77 14.84
N GLN A 26 12.89 -25.39 14.03
CA GLN A 26 13.10 -24.61 12.80
C GLN A 26 13.84 -23.30 13.08
N TYR A 27 13.42 -22.54 14.11
CA TYR A 27 14.11 -21.31 14.50
C TYR A 27 15.57 -21.55 14.91
N THR A 28 15.84 -22.65 15.61
CA THR A 28 17.20 -23.03 16.03
C THR A 28 18.07 -23.37 14.81
N GLU A 29 17.53 -24.11 13.85
CA GLU A 29 18.22 -24.41 12.58
C GLU A 29 18.52 -23.15 11.77
N PHE A 30 17.55 -22.25 11.64
CA PHE A 30 17.75 -20.94 11.01
C PHE A 30 18.88 -20.17 11.68
N ASN A 31 18.88 -20.05 13.01
CA ASN A 31 19.92 -19.32 13.73
C ASN A 31 21.30 -19.93 13.54
N ASN A 32 21.42 -21.26 13.56
CA ASN A 32 22.68 -21.93 13.32
C ASN A 32 23.20 -21.68 11.90
N ALA A 33 22.31 -21.67 10.89
CA ALA A 33 22.67 -21.33 9.52
C ALA A 33 23.05 -19.85 9.37
N ALA A 34 22.33 -18.94 10.02
CA ALA A 34 22.65 -17.51 10.02
C ALA A 34 24.00 -17.24 10.70
N ASP A 35 24.28 -17.88 11.84
CA ASP A 35 25.56 -17.77 12.55
C ASP A 35 26.73 -18.28 11.71
N TYR A 36 26.51 -19.33 10.90
CA TYR A 36 27.51 -19.76 9.94
C TYR A 36 27.87 -18.65 8.94
N PHE A 37 26.89 -17.97 8.33
CA PHE A 37 27.13 -16.91 7.33
C PHE A 37 27.55 -15.57 7.94
N ILE A 38 27.28 -15.32 9.22
CA ILE A 38 27.90 -14.21 9.97
C ILE A 38 29.42 -14.43 10.09
N CYS A 39 29.83 -15.66 10.43
CA CYS A 39 31.25 -16.00 10.57
C CYS A 39 31.96 -16.29 9.23
N ASN A 40 31.21 -16.63 8.19
CA ASN A 40 31.70 -16.98 6.86
C ASN A 40 30.88 -16.20 5.81
N PRO A 41 31.20 -14.91 5.58
CA PRO A 41 30.40 -14.04 4.73
C PRO A 41 30.30 -14.58 3.30
N ASP A 42 29.07 -14.87 2.86
CA ASP A 42 28.73 -15.23 1.49
C ASP A 42 27.55 -14.39 1.00
N ILE A 43 27.77 -13.60 -0.05
CA ILE A 43 26.73 -12.71 -0.61
C ILE A 43 25.59 -13.51 -1.24
N ASP A 44 25.87 -14.70 -1.76
CA ASP A 44 24.86 -15.57 -2.39
C ASP A 44 23.93 -16.21 -1.34
N ALA A 45 24.32 -16.16 -0.05
CA ALA A 45 23.50 -16.61 1.06
C ALA A 45 22.49 -15.57 1.56
N ILE A 46 22.62 -14.30 1.15
CA ILE A 46 21.73 -13.24 1.66
C ILE A 46 20.29 -13.41 1.18
N GLU A 47 20.06 -13.75 -0.09
CA GLU A 47 18.68 -13.97 -0.56
C GLU A 47 18.00 -15.14 0.16
N PRO A 48 18.62 -16.33 0.24
CA PRO A 48 18.06 -17.43 1.02
C PRO A 48 17.84 -17.06 2.49
N LEU A 49 18.75 -16.28 3.10
CA LEU A 49 18.58 -15.77 4.46
C LEU A 49 17.33 -14.90 4.61
N LEU A 50 17.10 -13.95 3.69
CA LEU A 50 15.95 -13.06 3.72
C LEU A 50 14.64 -13.82 3.51
N ARG A 51 14.61 -14.77 2.58
CA ARG A 51 13.44 -15.61 2.32
C ARG A 51 13.12 -16.52 3.50
N ALA A 52 14.14 -17.14 4.09
CA ALA A 52 13.98 -17.94 5.31
C ALA A 52 13.58 -17.06 6.50
N ALA A 53 14.06 -15.82 6.60
CA ALA A 53 13.62 -14.89 7.64
C ALA A 53 12.13 -14.58 7.54
N ALA A 54 11.61 -14.39 6.32
CA ALA A 54 10.20 -14.11 6.07
C ALA A 54 9.25 -15.22 6.54
N THR A 55 9.73 -16.47 6.67
CA THR A 55 8.90 -17.58 7.15
C THR A 55 8.65 -17.54 8.66
N PHE A 56 9.36 -16.68 9.39
CA PHE A 56 9.28 -16.56 10.84
C PHE A 56 8.63 -15.24 11.26
N ARG A 57 7.72 -15.32 12.25
CA ARG A 57 7.17 -14.14 12.95
C ARG A 57 7.88 -13.84 14.27
N PHE A 58 9.09 -14.38 14.47
CA PHE A 58 9.79 -14.32 15.75
C PHE A 58 10.67 -13.08 15.90
N ILE A 59 10.69 -12.54 17.12
CA ILE A 59 11.59 -11.45 17.53
C ILE A 59 13.04 -11.94 17.45
N GLY A 60 13.87 -11.25 16.65
CA GLY A 60 15.34 -11.47 16.61
C GLY A 60 15.88 -12.02 15.29
N VAL A 61 15.01 -12.52 14.40
CA VAL A 61 15.39 -12.96 13.04
C VAL A 61 16.03 -11.81 12.25
N ASP A 62 15.43 -10.62 12.31
CA ASP A 62 15.94 -9.41 11.68
C ASP A 62 17.36 -9.06 12.14
N GLN A 63 17.68 -9.28 13.42
CA GLN A 63 18.99 -8.97 13.96
C GLN A 63 20.07 -9.91 13.41
N LYS A 64 19.74 -11.18 13.23
CA LYS A 64 20.66 -12.16 12.63
C LYS A 64 20.92 -11.85 11.16
N VAL A 65 19.86 -11.54 10.40
CA VAL A 65 19.99 -11.12 9.00
C VAL A 65 20.82 -9.85 8.89
N LEU A 66 20.54 -8.84 9.72
CA LEU A 66 21.31 -7.60 9.75
C LEU A 66 22.79 -7.85 10.10
N SER A 67 23.06 -8.75 11.04
CA SER A 67 24.44 -9.14 11.39
C SER A 67 25.14 -9.82 10.21
N ALA A 68 24.44 -10.70 9.49
CA ALA A 68 24.98 -11.35 8.29
C ALA A 68 25.26 -10.34 7.18
N LEU A 69 24.38 -9.35 6.98
CA LEU A 69 24.60 -8.24 6.04
C LEU A 69 25.82 -7.40 6.44
N HIS A 70 25.98 -7.06 7.73
CA HIS A 70 27.13 -6.28 8.19
C HIS A 70 28.47 -7.04 8.07
N ALA A 71 28.45 -8.37 8.02
CA ALA A 71 29.63 -9.16 7.79
C ALA A 71 30.11 -9.13 6.32
N GLN A 72 29.27 -8.65 5.39
CA GLN A 72 29.60 -8.54 3.97
C GLN A 72 30.34 -7.25 3.62
N ASN A 73 30.88 -7.21 2.39
CA ASN A 73 31.32 -5.95 1.79
C ASN A 73 30.13 -4.98 1.61
N VAL A 74 30.26 -3.77 2.16
CA VAL A 74 29.20 -2.75 2.20
C VAL A 74 28.70 -2.36 0.81
N ASP A 75 29.56 -2.27 -0.20
CA ASP A 75 29.16 -1.88 -1.55
C ASP A 75 28.36 -3.00 -2.24
N CYS A 76 28.75 -4.26 -2.02
CA CYS A 76 27.97 -5.41 -2.46
C CYS A 76 26.57 -5.42 -1.82
N VAL A 77 26.47 -5.13 -0.52
CA VAL A 77 25.17 -5.05 0.18
C VAL A 77 24.32 -3.93 -0.38
N LYS A 78 24.88 -2.72 -0.57
CA LYS A 78 24.13 -1.60 -1.15
C LYS A 78 23.57 -1.93 -2.53
N GLU A 79 24.37 -2.56 -3.39
CA GLU A 79 23.91 -2.99 -4.72
C GLU A 79 22.85 -4.09 -4.64
N LEU A 80 22.97 -5.03 -3.70
CA LEU A 80 21.98 -6.07 -3.49
C LEU A 80 20.64 -5.49 -3.03
N LEU A 81 20.64 -4.63 -1.99
CA LEU A 81 19.44 -3.96 -1.49
C LEU A 81 18.77 -3.13 -2.59
N ARG A 82 19.57 -2.45 -3.42
CA ARG A 82 19.09 -1.69 -4.58
C ARG A 82 18.32 -2.55 -5.57
N ARG A 83 18.78 -3.79 -5.83
CA ARG A 83 18.09 -4.73 -6.70
C ARG A 83 16.75 -5.18 -6.10
N TYR A 84 16.72 -5.42 -4.80
CA TYR A 84 15.51 -5.89 -4.11
C TYR A 84 14.41 -4.84 -3.96
N PHE A 85 14.72 -3.55 -4.01
CA PHE A 85 13.70 -2.51 -4.09
C PHE A 85 12.73 -2.66 -5.26
N SER A 86 13.16 -3.31 -6.35
CA SER A 86 12.33 -3.57 -7.53
C SER A 86 11.93 -5.06 -7.65
N SER A 87 12.06 -5.83 -6.57
CA SER A 87 11.63 -7.22 -6.53
C SER A 87 10.11 -7.32 -6.58
N GLU A 88 9.59 -8.26 -7.37
CA GLU A 88 8.17 -8.67 -7.31
C GLU A 88 7.85 -9.39 -5.99
N ASP A 89 8.87 -9.97 -5.35
CA ASP A 89 8.75 -10.57 -4.03
C ASP A 89 8.65 -9.48 -2.96
N VAL A 90 7.46 -9.36 -2.37
CA VAL A 90 7.11 -8.39 -1.33
C VAL A 90 8.02 -8.54 -0.11
N TYR A 91 8.40 -9.75 0.29
CA TYR A 91 9.24 -9.96 1.47
C TYR A 91 10.67 -9.48 1.23
N LEU A 92 11.26 -9.81 0.07
CA LEU A 92 12.58 -9.30 -0.28
C LEU A 92 12.59 -7.78 -0.36
N ARG A 93 11.54 -7.19 -0.93
CA ARG A 93 11.39 -5.74 -1.02
C ARG A 93 11.24 -5.11 0.36
N PHE A 94 10.36 -5.62 1.20
CA PHE A 94 10.15 -5.17 2.57
C PHE A 94 11.44 -5.18 3.39
N PHE A 95 12.15 -6.31 3.44
CA PHE A 95 13.41 -6.39 4.18
C PHE A 95 14.50 -5.50 3.58
N ALA A 96 14.56 -5.37 2.25
CA ALA A 96 15.50 -4.46 1.63
C ALA A 96 15.26 -3.02 2.07
N LEU A 97 14.00 -2.58 2.11
CA LEU A 97 13.60 -1.27 2.62
C LEU A 97 13.97 -1.09 4.10
N GLN A 98 13.72 -2.12 4.91
CA GLN A 98 14.04 -2.13 6.34
C GLN A 98 15.53 -2.02 6.61
N PHE A 99 16.38 -2.77 5.89
CA PHE A 99 17.83 -2.76 6.10
C PHE A 99 18.55 -1.62 5.40
N ALA A 100 17.97 -1.00 4.37
CA ALA A 100 18.57 0.13 3.67
C ALA A 100 18.92 1.30 4.59
N ARG A 101 18.18 1.49 5.68
CA ARG A 101 18.47 2.49 6.71
C ARG A 101 19.84 2.28 7.38
N ASP A 102 20.32 1.05 7.42
CA ASP A 102 21.58 0.64 8.04
C ASP A 102 22.75 0.70 7.06
N PHE A 103 22.47 0.73 5.75
CA PHE A 103 23.44 0.84 4.65
C PHE A 103 23.19 2.08 3.79
N PRO A 104 23.35 3.30 4.35
CA PRO A 104 22.93 4.53 3.69
C PRO A 104 23.69 4.77 2.38
N SER A 105 22.95 5.18 1.35
CA SER A 105 23.49 5.50 0.02
C SER A 105 22.57 6.51 -0.68
N GLU A 106 23.14 7.63 -1.15
CA GLU A 106 22.42 8.66 -1.91
C GLU A 106 21.76 8.10 -3.18
N ASN A 107 22.38 7.08 -3.78
CA ASN A 107 21.88 6.41 -4.98
C ASN A 107 20.56 5.64 -4.74
N MET A 108 20.16 5.45 -3.48
CA MET A 108 18.86 4.85 -3.13
C MET A 108 17.72 5.86 -3.18
N VAL A 109 17.99 7.16 -2.97
CA VAL A 109 16.96 8.22 -2.89
C VAL A 109 16.06 8.27 -4.13
N PRO A 110 16.59 8.24 -5.38
CA PRO A 110 15.73 8.28 -6.56
C PRO A 110 14.81 7.06 -6.71
N ILE A 111 15.25 5.89 -6.22
CA ILE A 111 14.48 4.64 -6.29
C ILE A 111 13.37 4.66 -5.24
N LEU A 112 13.72 4.98 -3.99
CA LEU A 112 12.77 5.10 -2.90
C LEU A 112 11.71 6.17 -3.18
N GLY A 113 12.11 7.33 -3.73
CA GLY A 113 11.17 8.37 -4.13
C GLY A 113 10.22 7.96 -5.27
N ARG A 114 10.63 7.04 -6.14
CA ARG A 114 9.76 6.49 -7.18
C ARG A 114 8.75 5.51 -6.58
N LEU A 115 9.21 4.56 -5.78
CA LEU A 115 8.34 3.60 -5.08
C LEU A 115 7.31 4.35 -4.24
N LEU A 116 7.74 5.35 -3.48
CA LEU A 116 6.84 6.14 -2.64
C LEU A 116 5.75 6.85 -3.46
N ARG A 117 6.07 7.32 -4.68
CA ARG A 117 5.06 7.88 -5.60
C ARG A 117 4.09 6.83 -6.14
N GLU A 118 4.57 5.62 -6.44
CA GLU A 118 3.74 4.50 -6.92
C GLU A 118 2.70 4.12 -5.87
N TYR A 119 3.12 3.93 -4.61
CA TYR A 119 2.19 3.72 -3.49
C TYR A 119 1.22 4.90 -3.35
N THR A 120 1.72 6.14 -3.40
CA THR A 120 0.88 7.35 -3.27
C THR A 120 -0.27 7.43 -4.29
N ILE A 121 -0.08 6.90 -5.51
CA ILE A 121 -1.10 6.92 -6.57
C ILE A 121 -2.13 5.79 -6.39
N GLN A 122 -1.76 4.69 -5.74
CA GLN A 122 -2.67 3.58 -5.44
C GLN A 122 -3.69 4.01 -4.38
N LYS A 123 -4.97 3.83 -4.70
CA LYS A 123 -6.10 4.39 -3.91
C LYS A 123 -6.64 3.46 -2.83
N ASN A 124 -6.29 2.18 -2.89
CA ASN A 124 -6.80 1.15 -2.02
C ASN A 124 -5.62 0.41 -1.41
N TYR A 125 -4.98 1.03 -0.41
CA TYR A 125 -3.98 0.31 0.37
C TYR A 125 -4.67 -0.85 1.09
N ASP A 126 -4.13 -2.05 0.95
CA ASP A 126 -4.21 -2.99 2.06
C ASP A 126 -3.19 -2.59 3.14
N THR A 127 -3.26 -3.24 4.30
CA THR A 127 -2.39 -2.89 5.44
C THR A 127 -0.90 -3.10 5.15
N GLU A 128 -0.54 -3.98 4.22
CA GLU A 128 0.86 -4.31 3.93
C GLU A 128 1.52 -3.23 3.07
N GLU A 129 0.81 -2.70 2.08
CA GLU A 129 1.29 -1.59 1.25
C GLU A 129 1.47 -0.28 2.04
N GLU A 130 0.64 -0.07 3.08
CA GLU A 130 0.78 1.08 3.98
C GLU A 130 2.03 0.96 4.88
N ASP A 131 2.33 -0.25 5.36
CA ASP A 131 3.57 -0.53 6.11
C ASP A 131 4.82 -0.34 5.24
N GLU A 132 4.80 -0.78 3.96
CA GLU A 132 5.89 -0.51 3.01
C GLU A 132 6.07 1.00 2.78
N ARG A 133 4.98 1.74 2.58
CA ARG A 133 5.02 3.21 2.42
C ARG A 133 5.63 3.92 3.63
N ILE A 134 5.21 3.55 4.84
CA ILE A 134 5.77 4.09 6.08
C ILE A 134 7.26 3.75 6.19
N THR A 135 7.63 2.51 5.86
CA THR A 135 9.03 2.06 5.88
C THR A 135 9.89 2.89 4.90
N ILE A 136 9.39 3.17 3.69
CA ILE A 136 10.09 4.02 2.73
C ILE A 136 10.29 5.44 3.28
N LEU A 137 9.27 6.04 3.89
CA LEU A 137 9.37 7.39 4.48
C LEU A 137 10.42 7.43 5.60
N VAL A 138 10.38 6.45 6.52
CA VAL A 138 11.36 6.35 7.62
C VAL A 138 12.77 6.12 7.07
N THR A 139 12.93 5.29 6.04
CA THR A 139 14.22 5.05 5.41
C THR A 139 14.76 6.30 4.71
N LEU A 140 13.92 7.05 3.99
CA LEU A 140 14.30 8.33 3.39
C LEU A 140 14.72 9.36 4.45
N GLN A 141 13.96 9.50 5.54
CA GLN A 141 14.33 10.39 6.63
C GLN A 141 15.67 9.98 7.25
N ARG A 142 15.90 8.68 7.45
CA ARG A 142 17.17 8.18 8.00
C ARG A 142 18.34 8.40 7.04
N LEU A 143 18.11 8.34 5.73
CA LEU A 143 19.12 8.68 4.73
C LEU A 143 19.51 10.15 4.81
N GLU A 144 18.55 11.07 4.95
CA GLU A 144 18.84 12.50 5.13
C GLU A 144 19.64 12.76 6.41
N GLU A 145 19.26 12.12 7.53
CA GLU A 145 19.98 12.24 8.80
C GLU A 145 21.43 11.75 8.71
N LYS A 146 21.68 10.66 7.97
CA LYS A 146 23.01 10.07 7.80
C LYS A 146 23.84 10.72 6.68
N ILE A 147 23.18 11.27 5.66
CA ILE A 147 23.79 11.92 4.49
C ILE A 147 23.02 13.24 4.24
N PRO A 148 23.33 14.32 5.00
CA PRO A 148 22.65 15.59 4.83
C PRO A 148 22.85 16.16 3.42
N GLY A 149 21.76 16.60 2.79
CA GLY A 149 21.76 17.14 1.43
C GLY A 149 21.68 16.07 0.33
N CYS A 150 21.34 14.81 0.66
CA CYS A 150 21.15 13.76 -0.35
C CYS A 150 19.83 13.90 -1.14
N GLY A 151 18.98 14.88 -0.79
CA GLY A 151 17.74 15.20 -1.49
C GLY A 151 16.54 14.34 -1.03
N ALA A 152 16.67 13.58 0.05
CA ALA A 152 15.57 12.78 0.59
C ALA A 152 14.48 13.67 1.17
N ASP A 153 14.84 14.77 1.84
CA ASP A 153 13.87 15.76 2.33
C ASP A 153 13.03 16.37 1.21
N GLU A 154 13.65 16.71 0.08
CA GLU A 154 12.94 17.26 -1.08
C GLU A 154 11.92 16.26 -1.62
N VAL A 155 12.31 14.98 -1.72
CA VAL A 155 11.41 13.90 -2.15
C VAL A 155 10.22 13.76 -1.20
N ILE A 156 10.47 13.76 0.11
CA ILE A 156 9.40 13.65 1.14
C ILE A 156 8.44 14.83 1.02
N HIS A 157 8.95 16.07 0.97
CA HIS A 157 8.12 17.27 0.85
C HIS A 157 7.30 17.28 -0.44
N HIS A 158 7.90 16.91 -1.58
CA HIS A 158 7.20 16.83 -2.85
C HIS A 158 6.03 15.83 -2.81
N ILE A 159 6.20 14.71 -2.12
CA ILE A 159 5.15 13.68 -2.02
C ILE A 159 4.04 14.13 -1.07
N ILE A 160 4.36 14.72 0.08
CA ILE A 160 3.36 15.28 0.99
C ILE A 160 2.52 16.37 0.29
N ASP A 161 3.17 17.24 -0.49
CA ASP A 161 2.48 18.28 -1.25
C ASP A 161 1.65 17.70 -2.40
N PHE A 162 2.14 16.65 -3.06
CA PHE A 162 1.38 15.91 -4.06
C PHE A 162 0.11 15.30 -3.45
N ASP A 163 0.22 14.64 -2.29
CA ASP A 163 -0.90 14.07 -1.55
C ASP A 163 -1.98 15.10 -1.20
N LYS A 164 -1.56 16.27 -0.69
CA LYS A 164 -2.48 17.37 -0.39
C LYS A 164 -3.21 17.87 -1.64
N LYS A 165 -2.48 18.01 -2.76
CA LYS A 165 -3.06 18.45 -4.04
C LYS A 165 -4.02 17.40 -4.59
N LEU A 166 -3.67 16.12 -4.53
CA LEU A 166 -4.48 15.01 -4.97
C LEU A 166 -5.78 14.93 -4.17
N LYS A 167 -5.70 15.00 -2.84
CA LYS A 167 -6.87 15.05 -1.95
C LYS A 167 -7.79 16.22 -2.27
N LYS A 168 -7.23 17.42 -2.45
CA LYS A 168 -8.00 18.61 -2.83
C LYS A 168 -8.67 18.44 -4.20
N ALA A 169 -7.98 17.88 -5.18
CA ALA A 169 -8.54 17.61 -6.50
C ALA A 169 -9.72 16.63 -6.41
N PHE A 170 -9.60 15.55 -5.63
CA PHE A 170 -10.70 14.62 -5.38
C PHE A 170 -11.90 15.29 -4.72
N GLU A 171 -11.68 16.10 -3.68
CA GLU A 171 -12.75 16.84 -3.02
C GLU A 171 -13.47 17.82 -3.98
N MET A 172 -12.73 18.47 -4.89
CA MET A 172 -13.33 19.35 -5.90
C MET A 172 -14.14 18.56 -6.92
N THR A 173 -13.62 17.44 -7.42
CA THR A 173 -14.35 16.57 -8.37
C THR A 173 -15.64 16.06 -7.73
N LEU A 174 -15.56 15.53 -6.51
CA LEU A 174 -16.73 15.04 -5.77
C LEU A 174 -17.77 16.16 -5.53
N LYS A 175 -17.32 17.38 -5.21
CA LYS A 175 -18.21 18.54 -5.09
C LYS A 175 -18.88 18.89 -6.42
N SER A 176 -18.13 18.86 -7.53
CA SER A 176 -18.68 19.15 -8.86
C SER A 176 -19.69 18.10 -9.33
N GLU A 177 -19.43 16.82 -9.09
CA GLU A 177 -20.35 15.72 -9.39
C GLU A 177 -21.63 15.83 -8.56
N ASN A 178 -21.50 16.10 -7.26
CA ASN A 178 -22.64 16.34 -6.39
C ASN A 178 -23.46 17.57 -6.81
N ALA A 179 -22.80 18.66 -7.22
CA ALA A 179 -23.48 19.85 -7.71
C ALA A 179 -24.24 19.57 -9.03
N LEU A 180 -23.64 18.81 -9.95
CA LEU A 180 -24.28 18.40 -11.20
C LEU A 180 -25.50 17.51 -10.93
N LEU A 181 -25.37 16.55 -10.00
CA LEU A 181 -26.48 15.70 -9.57
C LEU A 181 -27.61 16.52 -8.94
N GLN A 182 -27.28 17.51 -8.10
CA GLN A 182 -28.28 18.42 -7.52
C GLN A 182 -28.96 19.29 -8.58
N MET A 183 -28.22 19.82 -9.55
CA MET A 183 -28.80 20.60 -10.66
C MET A 183 -29.74 19.76 -11.52
N ASN A 184 -29.30 18.56 -11.94
CA ASN A 184 -30.13 17.63 -12.70
C ASN A 184 -31.40 17.26 -11.92
N ARG A 185 -31.26 17.03 -10.61
CA ARG A 185 -32.40 16.75 -9.74
C ARG A 185 -33.37 17.93 -9.68
N MET A 186 -32.91 19.15 -9.40
CA MET A 186 -33.78 20.33 -9.37
C MET A 186 -34.52 20.54 -10.70
N GLN A 187 -33.85 20.29 -11.82
CA GLN A 187 -34.46 20.39 -13.14
C GLN A 187 -35.54 19.32 -13.36
N CYS A 188 -35.30 18.07 -12.98
CA CYS A 188 -36.32 17.01 -13.01
C CYS A 188 -37.51 17.34 -12.09
N GLU A 189 -37.26 17.87 -10.88
CA GLU A 189 -38.32 18.26 -9.94
C GLU A 189 -39.19 19.39 -10.53
N LYS A 190 -38.58 20.39 -11.19
CA LYS A 190 -39.30 21.46 -11.88
C LYS A 190 -40.11 20.95 -13.09
N GLU A 191 -39.53 20.11 -13.93
CA GLU A 191 -40.23 19.51 -15.08
C GLU A 191 -41.42 18.65 -14.64
N ALA A 192 -41.27 17.91 -13.54
CA ALA A 192 -42.37 17.15 -12.97
C ALA A 192 -43.47 18.06 -12.39
N GLU A 193 -43.11 19.18 -11.76
CA GLU A 193 -44.07 20.18 -11.28
C GLU A 193 -44.90 20.77 -12.43
N ASP A 194 -44.22 21.20 -13.50
CA ASP A 194 -44.86 21.76 -14.69
C ASP A 194 -45.79 20.73 -15.37
N ALA A 195 -45.35 19.47 -15.47
CA ALA A 195 -46.16 18.38 -16.00
C ALA A 195 -47.39 18.08 -15.11
N PHE A 196 -47.21 18.12 -13.78
CA PHE A 196 -48.30 17.90 -12.83
C PHE A 196 -49.36 19.00 -12.93
N MET A 197 -48.94 20.27 -13.05
CA MET A 197 -49.85 21.41 -13.23
C MET A 197 -50.62 21.33 -14.55
N LYS A 198 -50.00 20.78 -15.61
CA LYS A 198 -50.65 20.50 -16.90
C LYS A 198 -51.50 19.21 -16.90
N LYS A 199 -51.55 18.48 -15.78
CA LYS A 199 -52.21 17.17 -15.63
C LYS A 199 -51.65 16.08 -16.56
N ASP A 200 -50.41 16.21 -17.02
CA ASP A 200 -49.71 15.17 -17.77
C ASP A 200 -49.08 14.17 -16.79
N TYR A 201 -49.92 13.31 -16.23
CA TYR A 201 -49.52 12.34 -15.22
C TYR A 201 -48.57 11.27 -15.75
N SER A 202 -48.59 10.99 -17.06
CA SER A 202 -47.65 10.06 -17.71
C SER A 202 -46.21 10.57 -17.63
N ARG A 203 -46.04 11.87 -17.91
CA ARG A 203 -44.74 12.54 -17.85
C ARG A 203 -44.23 12.69 -16.42
N VAL A 204 -45.11 12.98 -15.45
CA VAL A 204 -44.75 13.01 -14.02
C VAL A 204 -44.20 11.67 -13.55
N VAL A 205 -44.87 10.56 -13.90
CA VAL A 205 -44.41 9.21 -13.52
C VAL A 205 -43.07 8.89 -14.18
N ALA A 206 -42.90 9.23 -15.46
CA ALA A 206 -41.64 8.99 -16.19
C ALA A 206 -40.46 9.75 -15.58
N ILE A 207 -40.66 10.99 -15.13
CA ILE A 207 -39.60 11.84 -14.56
C ILE A 207 -39.26 11.43 -13.12
N LEU A 208 -40.25 11.16 -12.28
CA LEU A 208 -40.03 10.98 -10.84
C LEU A 208 -39.76 9.52 -10.42
N SER A 209 -40.12 8.52 -11.24
CA SER A 209 -39.93 7.11 -10.86
C SER A 209 -38.46 6.70 -10.79
N SER A 210 -37.56 7.36 -11.51
CA SER A 210 -36.11 7.14 -11.46
C SER A 210 -35.44 7.64 -10.17
N PHE A 211 -36.15 8.41 -9.35
CA PHE A 211 -35.61 9.03 -8.14
C PHE A 211 -36.40 8.67 -6.87
N GLU A 212 -37.32 7.71 -6.94
CA GLU A 212 -38.36 7.45 -5.92
C GLU A 212 -37.83 7.28 -4.50
N SER A 213 -36.69 6.60 -4.32
CA SER A 213 -36.04 6.39 -3.01
C SER A 213 -35.47 7.66 -2.38
N SER A 214 -35.36 8.75 -3.13
CA SER A 214 -34.72 10.00 -2.73
C SER A 214 -35.64 11.23 -2.80
N LEU A 215 -36.90 11.06 -3.22
CA LEU A 215 -37.85 12.17 -3.40
C LEU A 215 -38.22 12.85 -2.08
N GLN A 216 -38.41 14.17 -2.14
CA GLN A 216 -39.03 14.89 -1.03
C GLN A 216 -40.50 14.44 -0.84
N PRO A 217 -41.04 14.48 0.39
CA PRO A 217 -42.38 13.98 0.70
C PRO A 217 -43.49 14.59 -0.18
N VAL A 218 -43.36 15.86 -0.56
CA VAL A 218 -44.33 16.57 -1.40
C VAL A 218 -44.36 16.00 -2.82
N LEU A 219 -43.19 15.70 -3.40
CA LEU A 219 -43.07 15.12 -4.74
C LEU A 219 -43.47 13.64 -4.76
N LEU A 220 -43.15 12.90 -3.70
CA LEU A 220 -43.61 11.52 -3.53
C LEU A 220 -45.14 11.44 -3.53
N LYS A 221 -45.81 12.38 -2.86
CA LYS A 221 -47.28 12.49 -2.87
C LYS A 221 -47.81 12.79 -4.28
N LYS A 222 -47.15 13.65 -5.06
CA LYS A 222 -47.51 13.94 -6.46
C LYS A 222 -47.33 12.72 -7.37
N LEU A 223 -46.25 11.96 -7.21
CA LEU A 223 -46.02 10.70 -7.91
C LEU A 223 -47.12 9.67 -7.61
N GLN A 224 -47.51 9.52 -6.33
CA GLN A 224 -48.60 8.63 -5.93
C GLN A 224 -49.95 9.04 -6.55
N ILE A 225 -50.24 10.34 -6.58
CA ILE A 225 -51.44 10.89 -7.24
C ILE A 225 -51.40 10.57 -8.74
N ALA A 226 -50.29 10.87 -9.44
CA ALA A 226 -50.13 10.61 -10.86
C ALA A 226 -50.32 9.12 -11.21
N ARG A 227 -49.71 8.20 -10.43
CA ARG A 227 -49.90 6.74 -10.56
C ARG A 227 -51.36 6.31 -10.39
N LYS A 228 -52.10 6.95 -9.48
CA LYS A 228 -53.54 6.67 -9.26
C LYS A 228 -54.40 7.07 -10.47
N TYR A 229 -54.06 8.17 -11.13
CA TYR A 229 -54.78 8.63 -12.33
C TYR A 229 -54.42 7.85 -13.61
N MET A 230 -53.25 7.20 -13.65
CA MET A 230 -52.88 6.31 -14.77
C MET A 230 -53.46 4.88 -14.68
N LYS A 231 -54.00 4.49 -13.52
CA LYS A 231 -54.62 3.16 -13.30
C LYS A 231 -56.14 3.15 -13.57
N LYS A 232 -56.69 4.24 -14.10
CA LYS A 232 -58.09 4.39 -14.52
C LYS A 232 -58.14 4.50 -16.03
#